data_AF-A0A142YNA9-F1
#
_entry.id   AF-A0A142YNA9-F1
#
_cell.length_a   1.000
_cell.length_b   1.000
_cell.length_c   1.000
_cell.angle_alpha   90.00
_cell.angle_beta   90.00
_cell.angle_gamma   90.00
#
_symmetry.space_group_name_H-M   'P 1'
#
loop_
_entity.id
_entity.type
_entity.pdbx_description
1 polymer ?
#
loop_
_entity_poly.entity_id
_entity_poly.type
_entity_poly.pdbx_seq_one_letter_code
_entity_poly.pdbx_strand_id
1 'polypeptide(L)'
;MSTRHARTLLAIFDDPARADVAWRDVESLLASLGAELTEGRGSRVRVALNGVRAVFHEPHPEEGIGKGMLRSLRDFLTAAGVAP
;
A
#
# COMPACT_ATOMS: atom_id res chain seq x y z
N MET A 1 8.37 -10.64 -7.26
CA MET A 1 6.92 -10.49 -7.03
C MET A 1 6.25 -11.85 -7.08
N SER A 2 5.22 -12.08 -6.25
CA SER A 2 4.37 -13.29 -6.27
C SER A 2 3.02 -13.00 -6.95
N THR A 3 2.26 -14.05 -7.29
CA THR A 3 0.88 -13.91 -7.79
C THR A 3 -0.02 -13.15 -6.82
N ARG A 4 0.20 -13.28 -5.51
CA ARG A 4 -0.54 -12.53 -4.49
C ARG A 4 -0.23 -11.03 -4.59
N HIS A 5 1.05 -10.67 -4.75
CA HIS A 5 1.45 -9.26 -4.87
C HIS A 5 0.88 -8.63 -6.14
N ALA A 6 0.86 -9.35 -7.26
CA ALA A 6 0.26 -8.87 -8.51
C ALA A 6 -1.25 -8.61 -8.35
N ARG A 7 -1.99 -9.49 -7.65
CA ARG A 7 -3.40 -9.26 -7.35
C ARG A 7 -3.62 -8.06 -6.44
N THR A 8 -2.80 -7.88 -5.40
CA THR A 8 -2.86 -6.71 -4.53
C THR A 8 -2.60 -5.43 -5.33
N LEU A 9 -1.58 -5.43 -6.20
CA LEU A 9 -1.26 -4.29 -7.05
C LEU A 9 -2.43 -3.95 -7.98
N LEU A 10 -2.99 -4.94 -8.68
CA LEU A 10 -4.18 -4.74 -9.51
C LEU A 10 -5.36 -4.17 -8.72
N ALA A 11 -5.65 -4.70 -7.52
CA ALA A 11 -6.75 -4.24 -6.68
C ALA A 11 -6.58 -2.78 -6.20
N ILE A 12 -5.34 -2.33 -5.95
CA ILE A 12 -5.05 -0.93 -5.61
C ILE A 12 -5.34 0.00 -6.82
N PHE A 13 -5.07 -0.47 -8.03
CA PHE A 13 -5.24 0.29 -9.27
C PHE A 13 -6.66 0.24 -9.86
N ASP A 14 -7.51 -0.69 -9.42
CA ASP A 14 -8.92 -0.83 -9.86
C ASP A 14 -9.77 0.42 -9.61
N ASP A 15 -10.66 0.81 -10.53
CA ASP A 15 -11.59 1.93 -10.35
C ASP A 15 -13.05 1.48 -10.61
N PRO A 16 -13.93 1.44 -9.60
CA PRO A 16 -13.73 1.86 -8.21
C PRO A 16 -12.81 0.92 -7.43
N ALA A 17 -12.00 1.50 -6.51
CA ALA A 17 -11.08 0.74 -5.67
C ALA A 17 -11.80 -0.37 -4.89
N ARG A 18 -11.28 -1.60 -4.99
CA ARG A 18 -11.83 -2.75 -4.29
C ARG A 18 -11.41 -2.72 -2.81
N ALA A 19 -12.38 -2.69 -1.91
CA ALA A 19 -12.15 -2.59 -0.46
C ALA A 19 -11.76 -3.93 0.19
N ASP A 20 -11.46 -4.97 -0.60
CA ASP A 20 -11.10 -6.32 -0.14
C ASP A 20 -9.58 -6.51 0.05
N VAL A 21 -8.79 -5.44 0.02
CA VAL A 21 -7.35 -5.49 0.21
C VAL A 21 -6.98 -5.44 1.69
N ALA A 22 -6.30 -6.48 2.18
CA ALA A 22 -5.77 -6.51 3.54
C ALA A 22 -4.48 -5.67 3.66
N TRP A 23 -4.31 -4.95 4.77
CA TRP A 23 -3.11 -4.13 5.04
C TRP A 23 -1.81 -4.94 4.95
N ARG A 24 -1.79 -6.13 5.55
CA ARG A 24 -0.64 -7.05 5.48
C ARG A 24 -0.24 -7.41 4.05
N ASP A 25 -1.19 -7.45 3.12
CA ASP A 25 -0.92 -7.75 1.71
C ASP A 25 -0.30 -6.55 1.01
N VAL A 26 -0.66 -5.33 1.42
CA VAL A 26 -0.02 -4.08 0.96
C VAL A 26 1.41 -3.99 1.51
N GLU A 27 1.63 -4.25 2.79
CA GLU A 27 2.98 -4.25 3.38
C GLU A 27 3.88 -5.27 2.69
N SER A 28 3.37 -6.48 2.45
CA SER A 28 4.10 -7.53 1.74
C SER A 28 4.40 -7.15 0.28
N LEU A 29 3.44 -6.53 -0.42
CA LEU A 29 3.66 -5.97 -1.75
C LEU A 29 4.77 -4.91 -1.73
N LEU A 30 4.67 -3.92 -0.85
CA LEU A 30 5.63 -2.82 -0.72
C LEU A 30 7.04 -3.34 -0.42
N ALA A 31 7.19 -4.25 0.54
CA ALA A 31 8.47 -4.90 0.82
C ALA A 31 9.01 -5.64 -0.41
N SER A 32 8.15 -6.31 -1.20
CA SER A 32 8.56 -7.00 -2.42
C SER A 32 8.96 -6.08 -3.57
N LEU A 33 8.53 -4.81 -3.53
CA LEU A 33 8.94 -3.75 -4.46
C LEU A 33 10.23 -3.06 -3.99
N GLY A 34 10.79 -3.44 -2.83
CA GLY A 34 11.98 -2.84 -2.24
C GLY A 34 11.69 -1.57 -1.43
N ALA A 35 10.45 -1.39 -0.96
CA ALA A 35 10.12 -0.25 -0.11
C ALA A 35 10.70 -0.43 1.30
N GLU A 36 11.21 0.65 1.87
CA GLU A 36 11.60 0.73 3.28
C GLU A 36 10.38 1.10 4.13
N LEU A 37 10.02 0.22 5.05
CA LEU A 37 8.90 0.39 5.98
C LEU A 37 9.44 0.69 7.38
N THR A 38 9.04 1.81 7.98
CA THR A 38 9.42 2.15 9.36
C THR A 38 8.21 2.55 10.19
N GLU A 39 8.10 1.98 11.38
CA GLU A 39 7.06 2.32 12.35
C GLU A 39 7.30 3.74 12.92
N GLY A 40 6.22 4.51 12.99
CA GLY A 40 6.19 5.83 13.59
C GLY A 40 5.64 5.82 15.01
N ARG A 41 5.39 7.02 15.56
CA ARG A 41 4.64 7.13 16.82
C ARG A 41 3.16 6.81 16.55
N GLY A 42 2.60 5.87 17.32
CA GLY A 42 1.25 5.33 17.13
C GLY A 42 1.19 4.39 15.92
N SER A 43 0.00 4.17 15.37
CA SER A 43 -0.24 3.30 14.21
C SER A 43 0.27 3.86 12.87
N ARG A 44 1.31 4.70 12.87
CA ARG A 44 1.83 5.32 11.63
C ARG A 44 2.88 4.42 11.01
N VAL A 45 2.79 4.19 9.71
CA VAL A 45 3.80 3.48 8.92
C VAL A 45 4.37 4.45 7.90
N ARG A 46 5.67 4.71 7.95
CA ARG A 46 6.37 5.50 6.94
C ARG A 46 6.92 4.57 5.88
N VAL A 47 6.70 4.93 4.62
CA VAL A 47 7.08 4.13 3.47
C VAL A 47 7.98 4.99 2.58
N ALA A 48 9.13 4.45 2.18
CA ALA A 48 9.98 5.04 1.16
C ALA A 48 10.20 4.05 0.01
N LEU A 49 9.95 4.46 -1.23
CA LEU A 49 10.14 3.64 -2.42
C LEU A 49 10.60 4.54 -3.58
N ASN A 50 11.69 4.17 -4.25
CA ASN A 50 12.21 4.90 -5.43
C ASN A 50 12.37 6.42 -5.20
N GLY A 51 12.78 6.83 -3.99
CA GLY A 51 12.94 8.24 -3.62
C GLY A 51 11.64 8.96 -3.24
N VAL A 52 10.47 8.32 -3.38
CA VAL A 52 9.16 8.84 -2.95
C VAL A 52 8.88 8.38 -1.53
N ARG A 53 8.29 9.27 -0.72
CA ARG A 53 7.94 9.00 0.67
C ARG A 53 6.46 9.25 0.93
N ALA A 54 5.84 8.38 1.72
CA ALA A 54 4.48 8.54 2.20
C ALA A 54 4.38 8.10 3.67
N VAL A 55 3.34 8.59 4.35
CA VAL A 55 2.98 8.15 5.70
C VAL A 55 1.55 7.65 5.64
N PHE A 56 1.36 6.40 6.08
CA PHE A 56 0.07 5.77 6.21
C PHE A 56 -0.25 5.55 7.68
N HIS A 57 -1.53 5.34 7.98
CA HIS A 57 -1.98 4.84 9.26
C HIS A 57 -2.35 3.38 9.07
N GLU A 58 -1.68 2.48 9.79
CA GLU A 58 -2.09 1.08 9.87
C GLU A 58 -3.55 1.04 10.33
N PRO A 59 -4.45 0.49 9.50
CA PRO A 59 -5.83 0.29 9.91
C PRO A 59 -5.87 -0.76 11.01
N HIS A 60 -6.77 -0.61 11.98
CA HIS A 60 -6.98 -1.67 12.96
C HIS A 60 -7.39 -2.97 12.23
N PRO A 61 -7.00 -4.15 12.75
CA PRO A 61 -7.25 -5.44 12.09
C PRO A 61 -8.71 -5.68 11.70
N GLU A 62 -9.65 -5.03 12.38
CA GLU A 62 -11.09 -5.17 12.20
C GLU A 62 -11.67 -4.24 11.12
N GLU A 63 -10.97 -3.18 10.72
CA GLU A 63 -11.51 -2.12 9.84
C GLU A 63 -11.06 -2.22 8.38
N GLY A 64 -10.01 -3.01 8.09
CA GLY A 64 -9.48 -3.16 6.74
C GLY A 64 -9.00 -1.84 6.12
N ILE A 65 -8.66 -1.84 4.83
CA ILE A 65 -8.21 -0.63 4.13
C ILE A 65 -9.42 0.15 3.58
N GLY A 66 -9.60 1.39 4.04
CA GLY A 66 -10.61 2.29 3.48
C GLY A 66 -10.29 2.79 2.06
N LYS A 67 -11.32 3.15 1.29
CA LYS A 67 -11.18 3.65 -0.10
C LYS A 67 -10.23 4.84 -0.24
N GLY A 68 -10.21 5.74 0.75
CA GLY A 68 -9.29 6.89 0.76
C GLY A 68 -7.83 6.45 0.83
N MET A 69 -7.53 5.44 1.63
CA MET A 69 -6.18 4.88 1.76
C MET A 69 -5.74 4.15 0.49
N LEU A 70 -6.65 3.42 -0.18
CA LEU A 70 -6.35 2.81 -1.49
C LEU A 70 -6.00 3.85 -2.55
N ARG A 71 -6.72 4.99 -2.58
CA ARG A 71 -6.39 6.10 -3.48
C ARG A 71 -4.99 6.66 -3.18
N SER A 72 -4.69 6.92 -1.91
CA SER A 72 -3.35 7.40 -1.50
C SER A 72 -2.24 6.39 -1.82
N LEU A 73 -2.50 5.09 -1.70
CA LEU A 73 -1.57 4.02 -2.09
C LEU A 73 -1.32 4.03 -3.60
N ARG A 74 -2.38 4.17 -4.41
CA ARG A 74 -2.26 4.29 -5.87
C ARG A 74 -1.42 5.49 -6.28
N ASP A 75 -1.70 6.66 -5.69
CA ASP A 75 -0.98 7.89 -5.97
C ASP A 75 0.50 7.76 -5.60
N PHE A 76 0.78 7.16 -4.43
CA PHE A 76 2.14 6.87 -3.97
C PHE A 76 2.89 5.92 -4.92
N LEU A 77 2.27 4.78 -5.28
CA LEU A 77 2.89 3.79 -6.18
C LEU A 77 3.15 4.39 -7.56
N THR A 78 2.19 5.15 -8.09
CA THR A 78 2.32 5.85 -9.37
C THR A 78 3.47 6.85 -9.34
N ALA A 79 3.57 7.67 -8.28
CA ALA A 79 4.66 8.61 -8.08
C ALA A 79 6.02 7.90 -7.95
N ALA A 80 6.05 6.72 -7.34
CA ALA A 80 7.23 5.87 -7.23
C ALA A 80 7.56 5.11 -8.54
N GLY A 81 6.82 5.34 -9.63
CA GLY A 81 7.04 4.70 -10.93
C GLY A 81 6.57 3.24 -11.00
N VAL A 82 5.69 2.82 -10.10
CA VAL A 82 5.09 1.49 -10.07
C VAL A 82 3.69 1.54 -10.69
N ALA A 83 3.45 0.66 -11.66
CA ALA A 83 2.16 0.40 -12.27
C ALA A 83 1.96 -1.12 -12.43
N PRO A 84 0.72 -1.62 -12.59
CA PRO A 84 0.43 -3.03 -12.83
C PRO A 84 1.11 -3.63 -14.06
#